data_AF-A0A973T8G0-F1
#
_entry.id   AF-A0A973T8G0-F1
#
_cell.length_a   1.000
_cell.length_b   1.000
_cell.length_c   1.000
_cell.angle_alpha   90.00
_cell.angle_beta   90.00
_cell.angle_gamma   90.00
#
_symmetry.space_group_name_H-M   'P 1'
#
loop_
_entity.id
_entity.type
_entity.pdbx_description
1 polymer ?
#
loop_
_entity_poly.entity_id
_entity_poly.type
_entity_poly.pdbx_seq_one_letter_code
_entity_poly.pdbx_strand_id
1 'polypeptide(L)' 'MTHAIVARQAGGPEVLEYTEVEPPVPGPGQLLFRVGAAGVNFIDTYKRSGTYKVSYPF' A
#
# COMPACT_ATOMS: atom_id res chain seq x y z
N MET A 1 -7.92 -4.81 -13.16
CA MET A 1 -7.38 -3.50 -12.77
C MET A 1 -8.18 -2.82 -11.66
N THR A 2 -7.49 -2.40 -10.60
CA THR A 2 -7.96 -1.48 -9.55
C THR A 2 -6.85 -0.46 -9.29
N HIS A 3 -7.17 0.70 -8.72
CA HIS A 3 -6.15 1.66 -8.33
C HIS A 3 -5.66 1.42 -6.89
N ALA A 4 -4.39 1.70 -6.65
CA ALA A 4 -3.75 1.68 -5.35
C ALA A 4 -2.74 2.83 -5.21
N ILE A 5 -2.43 3.20 -3.97
CA ILE A 5 -1.27 4.03 -3.65
C ILE A 5 -0.11 3.08 -3.32
N VAL A 6 0.99 3.19 -4.06
CA VAL A 6 2.14 2.29 -3.96
C VAL A 6 3.40 3.09 -3.70
N ALA A 7 4.23 2.61 -2.78
CA ALA A 7 5.62 3.05 -2.69
C ALA A 7 6.55 1.91 -3.11
N ARG A 8 7.50 2.19 -4.01
CA ARG A 8 8.46 1.19 -4.54
C ARG A 8 9.79 1.18 -3.79
N GLN A 9 10.04 2.22 -3.01
CA GLN A 9 11.22 2.40 -2.18
C GLN A 9 10.89 3.32 -1.01
N ALA A 10 11.76 3.33 0.00
CA ALA A 10 11.64 4.26 1.12
C ALA A 10 11.90 5.71 0.67
N GLY A 11 11.16 6.67 1.24
CA GLY A 11 11.39 8.09 0.99
C GLY A 11 10.34 9.03 1.58
N GLY A 12 10.40 10.30 1.17
CA GLY A 12 9.40 11.29 1.51
C GLY A 12 8.06 11.01 0.81
N PRO A 13 7.04 11.87 0.97
CA PRO A 13 5.74 11.69 0.34
C PRO A 13 5.79 11.51 -1.19
N GLU A 14 6.81 12.06 -1.86
CA GLU A 14 7.05 11.99 -3.30
C GLU A 14 7.20 10.57 -3.87
N VAL A 15 7.45 9.56 -3.02
CA VAL A 15 7.54 8.16 -3.46
C VAL A 15 6.18 7.46 -3.58
N LEU A 16 5.08 8.13 -3.17
CA LEU A 16 3.73 7.58 -3.27
C LEU A 16 3.18 7.77 -4.68
N GLU A 17 2.95 6.67 -5.38
CA GLU A 17 2.40 6.64 -6.73
C GLU A 17 0.95 6.15 -6.71
N TYR A 18 0.04 6.91 -7.31
CA TYR A 18 -1.31 6.42 -7.62
C TYR A 18 -1.25 5.64 -8.94
N THR A 19 -1.40 4.32 -8.89
CA THR A 19 -1.21 3.45 -10.04
C THR A 19 -2.31 2.38 -10.13
N GLU A 20 -2.55 1.90 -11.34
CA GLU A 20 -3.32 0.68 -11.54
C GLU A 20 -2.50 -0.55 -11.16
N VAL A 21 -3.18 -1.51 -10.53
CA VAL A 21 -2.65 -2.82 -10.13
C VAL A 21 -3.68 -3.90 -10.45
N GLU A 22 -3.21 -5.14 -10.58
CA GLU A 22 -4.12 -6.27 -10.65
C GLU A 22 -4.75 -6.54 -9.28
N PRO A 23 -6.07 -6.80 -9.20
CA PRO A 23 -6.71 -7.18 -7.95
C PRO A 23 -6.06 -8.46 -7.40
N PRO A 24 -5.78 -8.52 -6.09
CA PRO A 24 -5.19 -9.71 -5.49
C PRO A 24 -6.17 -10.88 -5.53
N VAL A 25 -5.65 -12.09 -5.68
CA VAL A 25 -6.43 -13.33 -5.57
C VAL A 25 -6.33 -13.82 -4.12
N PRO A 26 -7.46 -13.93 -3.38
CA PRO A 26 -7.41 -14.38 -2.00
C PRO A 26 -7.03 -15.87 -1.93
N GLY A 27 -6.09 -16.20 -1.03
CA GLY A 27 -5.76 -17.58 -0.69
C GLY A 27 -6.77 -18.21 0.29
N PRO A 28 -6.55 -19.48 0.70
CA PRO A 28 -7.39 -20.14 1.69
C PRO A 28 -7.50 -19.33 3.00
N GLY A 29 -8.74 -19.06 3.44
CA GLY A 29 -9.02 -18.30 4.65
C GLY A 29 -8.90 -16.78 4.52
N GLN A 30 -8.58 -16.25 3.34
CA GLN A 30 -8.53 -14.80 3.10
C GLN A 30 -9.82 -14.30 2.45
N LEU A 31 -10.14 -13.02 2.69
CA LEU A 31 -11.26 -12.32 2.07
C LEU A 31 -10.74 -11.21 1.16
N LEU A 32 -11.40 -11.01 0.01
CA LEU A 32 -11.15 -9.89 -0.88
C LEU A 32 -12.22 -8.82 -0.65
N PHE A 33 -11.80 -7.60 -0.34
CA PHE A 33 -12.69 -6.47 -0.10
C PHE A 33 -12.58 -5.42 -1.20
N ARG A 34 -13.72 -4.87 -1.61
CA ARG A 34 -13.77 -3.60 -2.31
C ARG A 34 -13.70 -2.47 -1.27
N VAL A 35 -12.58 -1.76 -1.24
CA VAL A 35 -12.36 -0.67 -0.27
C VAL A 35 -13.28 0.51 -0.58
N GLY A 36 -14.19 0.84 0.35
CA GLY A 36 -15.04 2.04 0.26
C GLY A 36 -14.44 3.26 0.96
N ALA A 37 -13.60 3.05 1.98
CA ALA A 37 -12.83 4.07 2.68
C ALA A 37 -11.55 3.45 3.25
N ALA A 38 -10.47 4.22 3.29
CA ALA A 38 -9.20 3.83 3.89
C ALA A 38 -8.80 4.85 4.97
N GLY A 39 -8.34 4.37 6.13
CA GLY A 39 -7.80 5.23 7.17
C GLY A 39 -6.37 5.65 6.84
N VAL A 40 -5.99 6.87 7.24
CA VAL A 40 -4.63 7.38 7.15
C VAL A 40 -4.11 7.60 8.56
N ASN A 41 -2.98 6.98 8.88
CA ASN A 41 -2.39 6.99 10.22
C ASN A 41 -0.91 7.39 10.17
N PHE A 42 -0.37 7.89 11.29
CA PHE A 42 1.05 8.27 11.36
C PHE A 42 2.01 7.11 11.05
N ILE A 43 1.64 5.88 11.41
CA ILE A 43 2.45 4.69 11.12
C ILE A 43 2.71 4.49 9.62
N ASP A 44 1.83 4.97 8.74
CA ASP A 44 1.99 4.87 7.30
C ASP A 44 3.21 5.69 6.85
N THR A 45 3.47 6.83 7.51
CA THR A 45 4.66 7.64 7.25
C THR A 45 5.95 6.96 7.72
N TYR A 46 5.90 6.18 8.80
CA TYR A 46 7.07 5.45 9.31
C TYR A 46 7.44 4.29 8.38
N LYS A 47 6.43 3.57 7.85
CA LYS A 47 6.63 2.54 6.83
C LYS A 47 7.18 3.15 5.55
N ARG A 48 6.51 4.18 5.00
CA ARG A 48 6.91 4.87 3.75
C ARG A 48 8.31 5.46 3.81
N SER A 49 8.67 6.12 4.92
CA SER A 49 10.00 6.72 5.09
C SER A 49 11.12 5.69 5.31
N GLY A 50 10.76 4.41 5.53
CA GLY A 50 11.73 3.37 5.88
C GLY A 50 12.18 3.38 7.35
N THR A 51 11.59 4.24 8.19
CA THR A 51 11.81 4.20 9.65
C THR A 51 11.40 2.85 10.21
N TYR A 52 10.26 2.33 9.74
CA TYR A 52 9.85 0.95 9.95
C TYR A 52 10.14 0.14 8.69
N LYS A 53 10.92 -0.92 8.84
CA LYS A 53 11.26 -1.81 7.73
C LYS A 53 10.01 -2.56 7.27
N VAL A 54 9.74 -2.46 5.97
CA VAL A 54 8.70 -3.20 5.25
C VAL A 54 9.28 -3.70 3.93
N SER A 55 8.65 -4.71 3.34
CA SER A 55 8.97 -5.14 1.98
C SER A 55 8.34 -4.17 0.98
N TYR A 56 9.13 -3.71 0.03
CA TYR A 56 8.66 -2.89 -1.09
C TYR A 56 8.45 -3.76 -2.34
N PRO A 57 7.49 -3.44 -3.22
CA PRO A 57 6.50 -2.38 -3.05
C PRO A 57 5.53 -2.69 -1.91
N PHE A 58 5.11 -1.66 -1.18
CA PHE A 58 4.08 -1.77 -0.15
C PHE A 58 2.91 -0.84 -0.45
#